data_AF-A0A8T4P460-F1
#
_entry.id   AF-A0A8T4P460-F1
#
_cell.length_a   1.000
_cell.length_b   1.000
_cell.length_c   1.000
_cell.angle_alpha   90.00
_cell.angle_beta   90.00
_cell.angle_gamma   90.00
#
_symmetry.space_group_name_H-M   'P 1'
#
loop_
_entity.id
_entity.type
_entity.pdbx_description
1 polymer ?
#
loop_
_entity_poly.entity_id
_entity_poly.type
_entity_poly.pdbx_seq_one_letter_code
_entity_poly.pdbx_strand_id
1 'polypeptide(L)'
;MDEAIRKAFLIGLGAASLSKKKAEKALRELIKKGVVSRKEGEALVRKILADAKTHRERLENVVITEVNKQLKKAKPIVKKVKERAEKEGKRIVESMLS
;
A
#
# COMPACT_ATOMS: atom_id res chain seq x y z
N MET A 1 6.71 24.31 16.17
CA MET A 1 5.28 24.61 15.93
C MET A 1 4.71 23.78 14.77
N ASP A 2 5.50 23.49 13.72
CA ASP A 2 5.09 22.64 12.59
C ASP A 2 4.48 21.27 12.96
N GLU A 3 5.08 20.52 13.88
CA GLU A 3 4.65 19.12 14.10
C GLU A 3 3.30 19.01 14.82
N ALA A 4 2.96 19.94 15.72
CA ALA A 4 1.66 19.98 16.39
C ALA A 4 0.54 20.40 15.42
N ILE A 5 0.80 21.43 14.60
CA ILE A 5 -0.11 21.89 13.53
C ILE A 5 -0.31 20.77 12.51
N ARG A 6 0.76 20.07 12.13
CA ARG A 6 0.71 18.89 11.25
C ARG A 6 -0.19 17.80 11.82
N LYS A 7 -0.01 17.44 13.09
CA LYS A 7 -0.83 16.42 13.74
C LYS A 7 -2.29 16.84 13.81
N ALA A 8 -2.58 18.07 14.24
CA ALA A 8 -3.94 18.61 14.28
C ALA A 8 -4.60 18.64 12.88
N PHE A 9 -3.84 19.04 11.86
CA PHE A 9 -4.28 19.03 10.46
C PHE A 9 -4.61 17.62 9.99
N LEU A 10 -3.75 16.64 10.24
CA LEU A 10 -3.96 15.24 9.85
C LEU A 10 -5.15 14.61 10.59
N ILE A 11 -5.35 14.95 11.86
CA ILE A 11 -6.51 14.53 12.65
C ILE A 11 -7.79 15.14 12.04
N GLY A 12 -7.78 16.43 11.71
CA GLY A 12 -8.93 17.11 11.12
C GLY A 12 -9.24 16.65 9.69
N LEU A 13 -8.22 16.25 8.91
CA LEU A 13 -8.42 15.77 7.55
C LEU A 13 -8.86 14.30 7.50
N GLY A 14 -8.41 13.49 8.47
CA GLY A 14 -8.64 12.05 8.55
C GLY A 14 -7.82 11.24 7.53
N ALA A 15 -7.36 10.06 7.93
CA ALA A 15 -6.50 9.20 7.10
C ALA A 15 -7.18 8.72 5.80
N ALA A 16 -8.47 8.38 5.85
CA ALA A 16 -9.24 7.92 4.68
C ALA A 16 -9.57 9.03 3.66
N SER A 17 -9.43 10.28 4.08
CA SER A 17 -9.84 11.47 3.32
C SER A 17 -8.64 12.24 2.76
N LEU A 18 -7.41 11.82 3.09
CA LEU A 18 -6.16 12.45 2.67
C LEU A 18 -5.95 12.37 1.15
N SER A 19 -6.22 13.46 0.46
CA SER A 19 -5.87 13.66 -0.96
C SER A 19 -5.15 14.99 -1.14
N LYS A 20 -4.30 15.11 -2.18
CA LYS A 20 -3.57 16.36 -2.48
C LYS A 20 -4.52 17.57 -2.54
N LYS A 21 -5.64 17.44 -3.25
CA LYS A 21 -6.65 18.50 -3.40
C LYS A 21 -7.31 18.88 -2.07
N LYS A 22 -7.64 17.90 -1.22
CA LYS A 22 -8.24 18.13 0.10
C LYS A 22 -7.23 18.74 1.07
N ALA A 23 -5.98 18.26 1.05
CA ALA A 23 -4.92 18.80 1.89
C ALA A 23 -4.65 20.27 1.54
N GLU A 24 -4.50 20.60 0.25
CA GLU A 24 -4.34 21.97 -0.20
C GLU A 24 -5.54 22.86 0.18
N LYS A 25 -6.78 22.34 0.12
CA LYS A 25 -7.98 23.10 0.49
C LYS A 25 -8.01 23.43 1.98
N ALA A 26 -7.84 22.42 2.84
CA ALA A 26 -7.87 22.60 4.29
C ALA A 26 -6.77 23.57 4.75
N LEU A 27 -5.61 23.54 4.08
CA LEU A 27 -4.51 24.43 4.41
C LEU A 27 -4.74 25.87 3.95
N ARG A 28 -5.34 26.07 2.77
CA ARG A 28 -5.78 27.40 2.32
C ARG A 28 -6.74 28.05 3.33
N GLU A 29 -7.58 27.26 3.98
CA GLU A 29 -8.46 27.74 5.04
C GLU A 29 -7.69 28.13 6.31
N LEU A 30 -6.66 27.37 6.68
CA LEU A 30 -5.78 27.73 7.81
C LEU A 30 -4.96 29.00 7.55
N ILE A 31 -4.49 29.20 6.31
CA ILE A 31 -3.82 30.44 5.90
C ILE A 31 -4.78 31.63 5.95
N LYS A 32 -6.00 31.46 5.42
CA LYS A 32 -7.04 32.50 5.48
C LYS A 32 -7.42 32.90 6.90
N LYS A 33 -7.41 31.94 7.84
CA LYS A 33 -7.69 32.17 9.26
C LYS A 33 -6.49 32.74 10.03
N GLY A 34 -5.35 32.97 9.37
CA GLY A 34 -4.12 33.48 10.01
C GLY A 34 -3.45 32.47 10.95
N VAL A 35 -3.85 31.19 10.91
CA VAL A 35 -3.32 30.14 11.78
C VAL A 35 -1.93 29.67 11.32
N VAL A 36 -1.67 29.77 10.01
CA VAL A 36 -0.41 29.34 9.39
C VAL A 36 -0.03 30.36 8.32
N SER A 37 1.26 30.72 8.23
CA SER A 37 1.72 31.57 7.14
C SER A 37 1.66 30.82 5.80
N ARG A 38 1.63 31.57 4.68
CA ARG A 38 1.64 30.94 3.35
C ARG A 38 2.86 30.02 3.15
N LYS A 39 4.03 30.43 3.63
CA LYS A 39 5.29 29.69 3.51
C LYS A 39 5.25 28.39 4.31
N GLU A 40 4.80 28.44 5.57
CA GLU A 40 4.66 27.25 6.43
C GLU A 40 3.61 26.28 5.86
N GLY A 41 2.51 26.81 5.33
CA GLY A 41 1.51 25.99 4.67
C GLY A 41 2.09 25.23 3.47
N GLU A 42 2.71 25.93 2.53
CA GLU A 42 3.30 25.28 1.35
C GLU A 42 4.35 24.22 1.73
N ALA A 43 5.15 24.47 2.78
CA ALA A 43 6.08 23.49 3.33
C ALA A 43 5.36 22.26 3.93
N LEU A 44 4.27 22.47 4.67
CA LEU A 44 3.49 21.40 5.29
C LEU A 44 2.88 20.44 4.27
N VAL A 45 2.32 20.97 3.16
CA VAL A 45 1.77 20.13 2.08
C VAL A 45 2.86 19.29 1.43
N ARG A 46 4.03 19.89 1.13
CA ARG A 46 5.15 19.17 0.54
C ARG A 46 5.62 18.04 1.45
N LYS A 47 5.77 18.29 2.75
CA LYS A 47 6.17 17.29 3.74
C LYS A 47 5.15 16.15 3.83
N ILE A 48 3.86 16.46 3.94
CA ILE A 48 2.80 15.44 4.01
C ILE A 48 2.76 14.57 2.75
N LEU A 49 2.87 15.18 1.57
CA LEU A 49 2.87 14.44 0.30
C LEU A 49 4.12 13.57 0.11
N ALA A 50 5.28 14.08 0.51
CA ALA A 50 6.53 13.32 0.49
C ALA A 50 6.45 12.10 1.42
N ASP A 51 6.06 12.32 2.69
CA ASP A 51 5.91 11.25 3.67
C ASP A 51 4.87 10.21 3.20
N ALA A 52 3.75 10.65 2.64
CA ALA A 52 2.73 9.76 2.09
C ALA A 52 3.27 8.89 0.94
N LYS A 53 4.11 9.46 0.05
CA LYS A 53 4.77 8.72 -1.03
C LYS A 53 5.72 7.66 -0.47
N THR A 54 6.59 8.05 0.46
CA THR A 54 7.55 7.13 1.09
C THR A 54 6.84 6.00 1.84
N HIS A 55 5.77 6.30 2.57
CA HIS A 55 4.97 5.28 3.25
C HIS A 55 4.29 4.32 2.26
N ARG A 56 3.77 4.83 1.14
CA ARG A 56 3.17 4.01 0.08
C ARG A 56 4.19 3.03 -0.51
N GLU A 57 5.35 3.53 -0.91
CA GLU A 57 6.43 2.70 -1.48
C GLU A 57 6.90 1.63 -0.50
N ARG A 58 7.03 1.98 0.79
CA ARG A 58 7.39 1.01 1.84
C ARG A 58 6.32 -0.07 2.01
N LEU A 59 5.03 0.29 2.00
CA LEU A 59 3.93 -0.66 2.07
C LEU A 59 3.90 -1.59 0.85
N GLU A 60 4.05 -1.04 -0.36
CA GLU A 60 4.12 -1.81 -1.60
C GLU A 60 5.25 -2.84 -1.54
N ASN A 61 6.45 -2.44 -1.08
CA ASN A 61 7.58 -3.34 -0.94
C ASN A 61 7.32 -4.46 0.08
N VAL A 62 6.69 -4.16 1.22
CA VAL A 62 6.34 -5.17 2.23
C VAL A 62 5.33 -6.18 1.65
N VAL A 63 4.29 -5.68 0.97
CA VAL A 63 3.26 -6.53 0.35
C VAL A 63 3.88 -7.42 -0.73
N ILE A 64 4.66 -6.84 -1.65
CA ILE A 64 5.33 -7.59 -2.73
C ILE A 64 6.25 -8.66 -2.13
N THR A 65 7.01 -8.32 -1.10
CA THR A 65 7.93 -9.26 -0.43
C THR A 65 7.17 -10.44 0.16
N GLU A 66 6.09 -10.19 0.89
CA GLU A 66 5.33 -11.27 1.51
C GLU A 66 4.56 -12.11 0.49
N VAL A 67 3.93 -11.49 -0.51
CA VAL A 67 3.29 -12.22 -1.61
C VAL A 67 4.32 -13.13 -2.32
N ASN A 68 5.50 -12.62 -2.65
CA ASN A 68 6.56 -13.40 -3.27
C ASN A 68 7.05 -14.56 -2.39
N LYS A 69 7.15 -14.34 -1.07
CA LYS A 69 7.51 -15.39 -0.12
C LYS A 69 6.46 -16.50 -0.08
N GLN A 70 5.18 -16.15 -0.06
CA GLN A 70 4.09 -17.13 -0.08
C GLN A 70 4.04 -17.89 -1.42
N LEU A 71 4.22 -17.19 -2.56
CA LEU A 71 4.30 -17.81 -3.87
C LEU A 71 5.46 -18.81 -3.98
N LYS A 72 6.64 -18.47 -3.43
CA LYS A 72 7.79 -19.40 -3.36
C LYS A 72 7.46 -20.66 -2.56
N LYS A 73 6.73 -20.53 -1.45
CA LYS A 73 6.26 -21.67 -0.64
C LYS A 73 5.18 -22.50 -1.35
N ALA A 74 4.30 -21.87 -2.12
CA ALA A 74 3.23 -22.53 -2.85
C ALA A 74 3.73 -23.29 -4.09
N LYS A 75 4.78 -22.79 -4.78
CA LYS A 75 5.34 -23.38 -6.00
C LYS A 75 5.64 -24.90 -5.92
N PRO A 76 6.33 -25.43 -4.88
CA PRO A 76 6.55 -26.87 -4.76
C PRO A 76 5.26 -27.66 -4.52
N ILE A 77 4.24 -27.07 -3.88
CA ILE A 77 2.94 -27.71 -3.66
C ILE A 77 2.22 -27.87 -4.99
N VAL A 78 2.16 -26.80 -5.79
CA VAL A 78 1.56 -26.81 -7.14
C VAL A 78 2.27 -27.84 -8.02
N LYS A 79 3.61 -27.91 -7.97
CA LYS A 79 4.38 -28.92 -8.70
C LYS A 79 4.01 -30.35 -8.29
N LYS A 80 3.94 -30.63 -6.99
CA LYS A 80 3.55 -31.96 -6.48
C LYS A 80 2.13 -32.35 -6.90
N VAL A 81 1.18 -31.41 -6.85
CA VAL A 81 -0.20 -31.66 -7.28
C VAL A 81 -0.24 -32.02 -8.76
N LYS A 82 0.48 -31.28 -9.61
CA LYS A 82 0.58 -31.57 -11.04
C LYS A 82 1.18 -32.94 -11.31
N GLU A 83 2.31 -33.27 -10.68
CA GLU A 83 2.97 -34.58 -10.83
C GLU A 83 2.08 -35.74 -10.38
N ARG A 84 1.27 -35.54 -9.33
CA ARG A 84 0.33 -36.56 -8.84
C ARG A 84 -0.81 -36.79 -9.83
N ALA A 85 -1.38 -35.71 -10.36
CA ALA A 85 -2.44 -35.79 -11.38
C ALA A 85 -1.96 -36.49 -12.65
N GLU A 86 -0.73 -36.21 -13.12
CA GLU A 86 -0.14 -36.88 -14.28
C GLU A 86 0.08 -38.39 -14.03
N LYS A 87 0.53 -38.77 -12.83
CA LYS A 87 0.71 -40.18 -12.45
C LYS A 87 -0.62 -40.92 -12.38
N GLU A 88 -1.64 -40.32 -11.76
CA GLU A 88 -2.97 -40.92 -11.66
C GLU A 88 -3.61 -41.08 -13.05
N GLY A 89 -3.50 -40.07 -13.91
CA GLY A 89 -3.97 -40.15 -15.30
C GLY A 89 -3.31 -41.30 -16.08
N LYS A 90 -1.99 -41.48 -15.96
CA LYS A 90 -1.28 -42.61 -16.60
C LYS A 90 -1.77 -43.96 -16.11
N ARG A 91 -1.95 -44.13 -14.79
CA ARG A 91 -2.44 -45.40 -14.21
C ARG A 91 -3.84 -45.76 -14.70
N ILE A 92 -4.72 -44.77 -14.84
CA ILE A 92 -6.08 -44.99 -15.36
C ILE A 92 -6.01 -45.49 -16.81
N VAL A 93 -5.21 -44.84 -17.66
CA VAL A 93 -5.04 -45.26 -19.06
C VAL A 93 -4.45 -46.67 -19.16
N GLU A 94 -3.41 -46.97 -18.38
CA GLU A 94 -2.79 -48.30 -18.36
C GLU A 94 -3.78 -49.39 -17.94
N SER A 95 -4.65 -49.13 -16.95
CA SER A 95 -5.67 -50.07 -16.49
C SER A 95 -6.82 -50.32 -17.47
N MET A 96 -7.01 -49.43 -18.46
CA MET A 96 -8.03 -49.60 -19.52
C MET A 96 -7.50 -50.35 -20.73
N LEU A 97 -6.17 -50.44 -20.88
CA LEU A 97 -5.50 -51.09 -22.01
C LEU A 97 -5.03 -52.52 -21.69
N SER A 98 -5.02 -52.90 -20.40
CA SER A 98 -4.77 -54.24 -19.88
C SER A 98 -6.06 -55.05 -19.74
#